data_AF-A0A6B2XLZ8-F1
#
_entry.id   AF-A0A6B2XLZ8-F1
#
_cell.length_a   1.000
_cell.length_b   1.000
_cell.length_c   1.000
_cell.angle_alpha   90.00
_cell.angle_beta   90.00
_cell.angle_gamma   90.00
#
_symmetry.space_group_name_H-M   'P 1'
#
loop_
_entity.id
_entity.type
_entity.pdbx_description
1 polymer ?
#
loop_
_entity_poly.entity_id
_entity_poly.type
_entity_poly.pdbx_seq_one_letter_code
_entity_poly.pdbx_strand_id
1 'polypeptide(L)'
;LSVVERTREIGLLRAVGLGRAQLATTIVVESVLVAVFGTAVGLVVGTGLAAALPSVLADEGFTTLAVPWAQLGAMLALAAVVGVVAAVWPATRAARLPVLDAVSQE
;
A
#
# COMPACT_ATOMS: atom_id res chain seq x y z
N LEU A 1 13.08 -11.38 4.04
CA LEU A 1 11.86 -12.21 3.93
C LEU A 1 11.84 -12.82 2.54
N SER A 2 12.20 -14.10 2.46
CA SER A 2 12.32 -14.85 1.22
C SER A 2 10.92 -15.15 0.65
N VAL A 3 10.78 -15.21 -0.69
CA VAL A 3 9.54 -15.64 -1.36
C VAL A 3 9.08 -17.02 -0.87
N VAL A 4 10.04 -17.86 -0.46
CA VAL A 4 9.80 -19.19 0.11
C VAL A 4 9.10 -19.10 1.48
N GLU A 5 9.50 -18.17 2.35
CA GLU A 5 8.88 -17.98 3.67
C GLU A 5 7.42 -17.54 3.55
N ARG A 6 7.14 -16.58 2.66
CA ARG A 6 5.76 -16.10 2.41
C ARG A 6 4.87 -17.19 1.82
N THR A 7 5.42 -18.06 0.98
CA THR A 7 4.65 -19.18 0.39
C THR A 7 4.29 -20.22 1.44
N ARG A 8 5.23 -20.55 2.35
CA ARG A 8 4.99 -21.48 3.47
C ARG A 8 3.97 -20.95 4.46
N GLU A 9 4.00 -19.66 4.76
CA GLU A 9 3.03 -18.98 5.62
C GLU A 9 1.61 -19.01 5.03
N ILE A 10 1.47 -18.72 3.73
CA ILE A 10 0.19 -18.83 3.01
C ILE A 10 -0.34 -20.27 3.01
N GLY A 11 0.54 -21.25 2.82
CA GLY A 11 0.20 -22.68 2.89
C GLY A 11 -0.32 -23.10 4.26
N LEU A 12 0.34 -22.65 5.34
CA LEU A 12 -0.10 -22.91 6.72
C LEU A 12 -1.46 -22.27 7.04
N LEU A 13 -1.68 -21.01 6.65
CA LEU A 13 -2.97 -20.34 6.86
C LEU A 13 -4.11 -21.08 6.14
N ARG A 14 -3.86 -21.55 4.91
CA ARG A 14 -4.83 -22.35 4.14
C ARG A 14 -5.08 -23.73 4.76
N ALA A 15 -4.07 -24.36 5.36
CA ALA A 15 -4.20 -25.65 6.05
C ALA A 15 -5.03 -25.56 7.34
N VAL A 16 -4.98 -24.41 8.03
CA VAL A 16 -5.82 -24.12 9.21
C VAL A 16 -7.27 -23.74 8.82
N GLY A 17 -7.59 -23.71 7.52
CA GLY A 17 -8.94 -23.50 7.01
C GLY A 17 -9.24 -22.08 6.54
N LEU A 18 -8.24 -21.22 6.42
CA LEU A 18 -8.45 -19.83 5.98
C LEU A 18 -8.91 -19.80 4.52
N GLY A 19 -10.05 -19.14 4.29
CA GLY A 19 -10.70 -19.08 2.99
C GLY A 19 -9.91 -18.27 1.97
N ARG A 20 -10.09 -18.59 0.68
CA ARG A 20 -9.44 -17.88 -0.45
C ARG A 20 -9.72 -16.38 -0.44
N ALA A 21 -10.98 -16.02 -0.14
CA ALA A 21 -11.42 -14.63 -0.04
C ALA A 21 -10.80 -13.93 1.18
N GLN A 22 -10.70 -14.62 2.33
CA GLN A 22 -10.13 -14.04 3.54
C GLN A 22 -8.63 -13.74 3.38
N LEU A 23 -7.89 -14.65 2.74
CA LEU A 23 -6.49 -14.42 2.40
C LEU A 23 -6.33 -13.24 1.43
N ALA A 24 -7.16 -13.17 0.38
CA ALA A 24 -7.15 -12.07 -0.57
C ALA A 24 -7.45 -10.72 0.12
N THR A 25 -8.44 -10.68 1.02
CA THR A 25 -8.77 -9.47 1.79
C THR A 25 -7.59 -9.01 2.64
N THR A 26 -6.91 -9.91 3.35
CA THR A 26 -5.72 -9.55 4.15
C THR A 26 -4.64 -8.89 3.28
N ILE A 27 -4.34 -9.46 2.11
CA ILE A 27 -3.33 -8.92 1.18
C ILE A 27 -3.75 -7.54 0.65
N VAL A 28 -5.03 -7.35 0.33
CA VAL A 28 -5.56 -6.05 -0.11
C VAL A 28 -5.45 -5.03 0.99
N VAL A 29 -5.85 -5.37 2.22
CA VAL A 29 -5.75 -4.47 3.38
C VAL A 29 -4.30 -4.07 3.66
N GLU A 30 -3.37 -5.02 3.65
CA GLU A 30 -1.94 -4.74 3.84
C GLU A 30 -1.42 -3.78 2.77
N SER A 31 -1.78 -4.01 1.50
CA SER A 31 -1.33 -3.17 0.38
C SER A 31 -1.92 -1.76 0.44
N VAL A 32 -3.19 -1.63 0.78
CA VAL A 32 -3.86 -0.33 0.97
C VAL A 32 -3.25 0.42 2.13
N LEU A 33 -3.00 -0.25 3.26
CA LEU A 33 -2.35 0.36 4.41
C LEU A 33 -0.97 0.90 4.04
N VAL A 34 -0.14 0.11 3.36
CA VAL A 34 1.20 0.55 2.93
C VAL A 34 1.11 1.74 1.97
N ALA A 35 0.20 1.71 0.99
CA ALA A 35 0.02 2.79 0.02
C ALA A 35 -0.45 4.10 0.69
N VAL A 36 -1.45 4.01 1.56
CA VAL A 36 -1.98 5.17 2.30
C VAL A 36 -0.93 5.73 3.25
N PHE A 37 -0.22 4.88 3.99
CA PHE A 37 0.81 5.32 4.93
C PHE A 37 1.99 5.99 4.22
N GLY A 38 2.48 5.37 3.13
CA GLY A 38 3.53 5.95 2.30
C GLY A 38 3.12 7.30 1.71
N THR A 39 1.86 7.42 1.26
CA THR A 39 1.32 8.68 0.75
C THR A 39 1.19 9.72 1.86
N ALA A 40 0.66 9.37 3.02
CA ALA A 40 0.53 10.28 4.16
C ALA A 40 1.90 10.83 4.59
N VAL A 41 2.90 9.97 4.73
CA VAL A 41 4.29 10.38 5.04
C VAL A 41 4.85 11.26 3.93
N GLY A 42 4.66 10.87 2.67
CA GLY A 42 5.10 11.66 1.51
C GLY A 42 4.46 13.04 1.46
N LEU A 43 3.18 13.16 1.81
CA LEU A 43 2.47 14.45 1.89
C LEU A 43 3.02 15.31 3.02
N VAL A 44 3.25 14.75 4.21
CA VAL A 44 3.83 15.49 5.35
C VAL A 44 5.23 16.00 5.00
N VAL A 45 6.09 15.13 4.47
CA VAL A 45 7.45 15.50 4.07
C VAL A 45 7.43 16.50 2.91
N GLY A 46 6.64 16.24 1.88
CA GLY A 46 6.54 17.10 0.69
C GLY A 46 5.99 18.49 1.01
N THR A 47 4.95 18.58 1.84
CA THR A 47 4.41 19.88 2.29
C THR A 47 5.36 20.58 3.26
N GLY A 48 6.05 19.86 4.14
CA GLY A 48 7.07 20.42 5.01
C GLY A 48 8.25 21.01 4.24
N LEU A 49 8.71 20.32 3.20
CA LEU A 49 9.71 20.85 2.27
C LEU A 49 9.16 22.04 1.48
N ALA A 50 7.92 21.96 1.01
CA ALA A 50 7.27 23.05 0.29
C ALA A 50 7.14 24.32 1.12
N ALA A 51 6.94 24.20 2.44
CA ALA A 51 6.86 25.33 3.36
C ALA A 51 8.19 26.11 3.48
N ALA A 52 9.31 25.52 3.09
CA ALA A 52 10.60 26.19 3.04
C ALA A 52 10.86 26.92 1.71
N LEU A 53 10.04 26.73 0.66
CA LEU A 53 10.23 27.45 -0.61
C LEU A 53 10.04 28.97 -0.50
N PRO A 54 9.03 29.50 0.22
CA PRO A 54 8.82 30.94 0.32
C PRO A 54 9.98 31.72 0.92
N SER A 55 10.83 31.10 1.76
CA SER A 55 12.01 31.77 2.32
C SER A 55 13.15 31.91 1.32
N VAL A 56 13.17 31.08 0.27
CA VAL A 56 14.20 31.09 -0.78
C VAL A 56 13.73 31.90 -2.00
N LEU A 57 12.43 31.84 -2.32
CA LEU A 57 11.82 32.52 -3.47
C LEU A 57 11.09 33.81 -3.06
N ALA A 58 11.37 34.35 -1.88
CA ALA A 58 10.77 35.60 -1.40
C ALA A 58 11.00 36.75 -2.39
N ASP A 59 12.19 36.80 -2.99
CA ASP A 59 12.60 37.84 -3.96
C ASP A 59 11.85 37.73 -5.30
N GLU A 60 11.29 36.56 -5.62
CA GLU A 60 10.45 36.32 -6.81
C GLU A 60 8.96 36.56 -6.54
N GLY A 61 8.60 37.03 -5.33
CA GLY A 61 7.22 37.36 -4.95
C GLY A 61 6.40 36.19 -4.40
N PHE A 62 7.01 35.01 -4.24
CA PHE A 62 6.35 33.84 -3.64
C PHE A 62 6.43 33.90 -2.12
N THR A 63 5.57 34.71 -1.52
CA THR A 63 5.59 34.98 -0.07
C THR A 63 4.60 34.14 0.74
N THR A 64 3.65 33.46 0.08
CA THR A 64 2.60 32.71 0.76
C THR A 64 2.53 31.25 0.31
N LEU A 65 2.44 30.35 1.28
CA LEU A 65 2.22 28.93 1.05
C LEU A 65 0.72 28.65 0.97
N ALA A 66 0.20 28.40 -0.23
CA ALA A 66 -1.16 27.92 -0.41
C ALA A 66 -1.17 26.38 -0.40
N VAL A 67 -1.71 25.79 0.67
CA VAL A 67 -1.82 24.33 0.80
C VAL A 67 -3.18 23.86 0.25
N PRO A 68 -3.22 23.09 -0.86
CA PRO A 68 -4.48 22.66 -1.47
C PRO A 68 -5.03 21.42 -0.77
N TRP A 69 -5.69 21.60 0.38
CA TRP A 69 -6.25 20.51 1.21
C TRP A 69 -7.13 19.53 0.42
N ALA A 70 -7.93 20.03 -0.53
CA ALA A 70 -8.76 19.19 -1.39
C ALA A 70 -7.92 18.25 -2.27
N GLN A 71 -6.80 18.73 -2.82
CA GLN A 71 -5.93 17.93 -3.67
C GLN A 71 -5.12 16.92 -2.84
N LEU A 72 -4.70 17.29 -1.63
CA LEU A 72 -4.09 16.35 -0.67
C LEU A 72 -5.05 15.22 -0.31
N GLY A 73 -6.32 15.55 -0.03
CA GLY A 73 -7.37 14.56 0.22
C GLY A 73 -7.62 13.65 -0.99
N ALA A 74 -7.64 14.22 -2.19
CA ALA A 74 -7.77 13.45 -3.43
C ALA A 74 -6.57 12.51 -3.67
N MET A 75 -5.35 12.92 -3.33
CA MET A 75 -4.16 12.07 -3.42
C MET A 75 -4.24 10.88 -2.46
N LEU A 76 -4.71 11.09 -1.23
CA LEU A 76 -4.93 9.99 -0.28
C LEU A 76 -5.99 9.00 -0.76
N ALA A 77 -7.11 9.50 -1.29
CA ALA A 77 -8.14 8.65 -1.89
C ALA A 77 -7.60 7.85 -3.07
N LEU A 78 -6.83 8.50 -3.95
CA LEU A 78 -6.17 7.85 -5.07
C LEU A 78 -5.17 6.77 -4.61
N ALA A 79 -4.40 7.03 -3.55
CA ALA A 79 -3.46 6.06 -2.99
C ALA A 79 -4.17 4.79 -2.49
N ALA A 80 -5.34 4.93 -1.86
CA ALA A 80 -6.14 3.78 -1.47
C ALA A 80 -6.60 2.97 -2.70
N VAL A 81 -7.08 3.63 -3.75
CA VAL A 81 -7.48 2.98 -5.01
C VAL A 81 -6.30 2.26 -5.65
N VAL A 82 -5.13 2.91 -5.74
CA VAL A 82 -3.91 2.33 -6.27
C VAL A 82 -3.45 1.13 -5.43
N GLY A 83 -3.53 1.21 -4.10
CA GLY A 83 -3.22 0.10 -3.19
C GLY A 83 -4.11 -1.12 -3.43
N VAL A 84 -5.41 -0.92 -3.67
CA VAL A 84 -6.34 -2.00 -4.05
C VAL A 84 -5.93 -2.59 -5.41
N VAL A 85 -5.73 -1.75 -6.42
CA VAL A 85 -5.39 -2.19 -7.79
C VAL A 85 -4.07 -2.96 -7.81
N ALA A 86 -3.05 -2.48 -7.10
CA ALA A 86 -1.75 -3.15 -6.98
C ALA A 86 -1.86 -4.52 -6.31
N ALA A 87 -2.81 -4.68 -5.37
CA ALA A 87 -3.02 -5.93 -4.66
C ALA A 87 -3.78 -7.00 -5.47
N VAL A 88 -4.43 -6.63 -6.58
CA VAL A 88 -5.26 -7.56 -7.37
C VAL A 88 -4.44 -8.76 -7.88
N TRP A 89 -3.26 -8.50 -8.45
CA TRP A 89 -2.39 -9.56 -8.96
C TRP A 89 -1.86 -10.51 -7.87
N PRO A 90 -1.27 -10.05 -6.75
CA PRO A 90 -0.80 -10.94 -5.70
C PRO A 90 -1.96 -11.65 -4.98
N ALA A 91 -3.10 -10.98 -4.75
CA ALA A 91 -4.26 -11.61 -4.09
C ALA A 91 -4.85 -12.75 -4.95
N THR A 92 -4.97 -12.54 -6.27
CA THR A 92 -5.45 -13.60 -7.18
C THR A 92 -4.45 -14.75 -7.29
N ARG A 93 -3.14 -14.46 -7.31
CA ARG A 93 -2.10 -15.48 -7.29
C ARG A 93 -2.13 -16.31 -5.99
N ALA A 94 -2.30 -15.65 -4.85
CA ALA A 94 -2.39 -16.32 -3.54
C ALA A 94 -3.65 -17.20 -3.41
N ALA A 95 -4.79 -16.73 -3.91
CA ALA A 95 -6.04 -17.48 -3.91
C ALA A 95 -6.02 -18.75 -4.79
N ARG A 96 -5.16 -18.77 -5.82
CA ARG A 96 -5.02 -19.86 -6.80
C ARG A 96 -3.95 -20.89 -6.44
N LEU A 97 -3.12 -20.66 -5.43
CA LEU A 97 -2.11 -21.64 -4.97
C LEU A 97 -2.82 -22.95 -4.54
N PRO A 98 -2.58 -24.09 -5.20
CA PRO A 98 -3.20 -25.37 -4.82
C PRO A 98 -2.81 -25.74 -3.38
N VAL A 99 -3.77 -26.04 -2.51
CA VAL A 99 -3.49 -26.51 -1.13
C VAL A 99 -2.79 -27.87 -1.14
N LEU A 100 -3.09 -28.68 -2.17
CA LEU A 100 -2.60 -30.05 -2.27
C LEU A 100 -1.07 -30.11 -2.47
N ASP A 101 -0.49 -29.20 -3.26
CA ASP A 101 0.97 -29.13 -3.46
C ASP A 101 1.74 -28.67 -2.21
N ALA A 102 1.07 -27.97 -1.28
CA ALA A 102 1.68 -27.47 -0.06
C ALA A 102 1.78 -28.54 1.05
N VAL A 103 1.03 -29.63 0.93
CA VAL A 103 1.02 -30.75 1.90
C VAL A 103 1.68 -32.00 1.32
N SER A 104 1.76 -32.13 0.00
CA SER A 104 2.36 -33.31 -0.67
C SER A 104 3.88 -33.21 -0.88
N GLN A 105 4.55 -32.16 -0.41
CA GLN A 105 6.01 -32.16 -0.26
C GLN A 105 6.37 -32.65 1.16
N GLU A 106 6.08 -33.92 1.41
CA GLU A 106 6.92 -34.75 2.29
C GLU A 106 8.03 -35.40 1.44
#